data_AF-A0A2E0NBS9-F1
#
_entry.id   AF-A0A2E0NBS9-F1
#
_cell.length_a   1.000
_cell.length_b   1.000
_cell.length_c   1.000
_cell.angle_alpha   90.00
_cell.angle_beta   90.00
_cell.angle_gamma   90.00
#
_symmetry.space_group_name_H-M   'P 1'
#
loop_
_entity.id
_entity.type
_entity.pdbx_description
1 polymer ?
#
loop_
_entity_poly.entity_id
_entity_poly.type
_entity_poly.pdbx_seq_one_letter_code
_entity_poly.pdbx_strand_id
1 'polypeptide(L)'
;MSKKNTNRRAGIFLIFLVAFSAFSPLISTTSATGVIELSLSEQHVLMSPGTTTNLTLTIHNNDSQINDYTVELNPNYNSAWNLSIVDSNIEDVLPTFSSSTTIVVTLNSLALLSDQT
;
A
#
# COMPACT_ATOMS: atom_id res chain seq x y z
N MET A 1 61.88 -28.89 -1.70
CA MET A 1 61.41 -28.46 -3.04
C MET A 1 59.90 -28.72 -3.17
N SER A 2 59.04 -27.87 -2.59
CA SER A 2 57.57 -27.99 -2.71
C SER A 2 56.89 -26.65 -2.44
N LYS A 3 57.24 -25.61 -3.23
CA LYS A 3 56.61 -24.28 -3.14
C LYS A 3 55.80 -23.93 -4.40
N LYS A 4 56.17 -24.53 -5.54
CA LYS A 4 55.58 -24.29 -6.87
C LYS A 4 54.13 -24.79 -7.01
N ASN A 5 53.77 -25.87 -6.32
CA ASN A 5 52.46 -26.51 -6.43
C ASN A 5 51.39 -25.83 -5.55
N THR A 6 51.79 -25.31 -4.39
CA THR A 6 50.90 -24.55 -3.48
C THR A 6 50.47 -23.23 -4.08
N ASN A 7 51.38 -22.50 -4.74
CA ASN A 7 51.07 -21.23 -5.41
C ASN A 7 50.14 -21.41 -6.62
N ARG A 8 50.27 -22.51 -7.37
CA ARG A 8 49.37 -22.85 -8.47
C ARG A 8 47.97 -23.22 -7.98
N ARG A 9 47.87 -23.99 -6.90
CA ARG A 9 46.59 -24.34 -6.26
C ARG A 9 45.90 -23.11 -5.66
N ALA A 10 46.66 -22.21 -5.04
CA ALA A 10 46.16 -20.95 -4.50
C ALA A 10 45.65 -20.02 -5.62
N GLY A 11 46.39 -19.90 -6.74
CA GLY A 11 45.97 -19.10 -7.89
C GLY A 11 44.68 -19.62 -8.55
N ILE A 12 44.53 -20.95 -8.68
CA ILE A 12 43.31 -21.56 -9.21
C ILE A 12 42.12 -21.27 -8.28
N PHE A 13 42.32 -21.38 -6.95
CA PHE A 13 41.29 -21.04 -5.97
C PHE A 13 40.84 -19.59 -6.07
N LEU A 14 41.78 -18.67 -6.28
CA LEU A 14 41.51 -17.24 -6.39
C LEU A 14 40.72 -16.89 -7.65
N ILE A 15 41.05 -17.54 -8.78
CA ILE A 15 40.30 -17.40 -10.04
C ILE A 15 38.87 -17.91 -9.87
N PHE A 16 38.69 -19.07 -9.21
CA PHE A 16 37.35 -19.59 -8.92
C PHE A 16 36.54 -18.65 -8.03
N LEU A 17 37.17 -18.04 -7.02
CA LEU A 17 36.50 -17.11 -6.12
C LEU A 17 36.06 -15.82 -6.84
N VAL A 18 36.92 -15.29 -7.73
CA VAL A 18 36.59 -14.12 -8.56
C VAL A 18 35.48 -14.45 -9.55
N ALA A 19 35.55 -15.61 -10.21
CA ALA A 19 34.49 -16.06 -11.11
C ALA A 19 33.14 -16.24 -10.38
N PHE A 20 33.15 -16.76 -9.15
CA PHE A 20 31.94 -16.90 -8.34
C PHE A 20 31.36 -15.55 -7.91
N SER A 21 32.21 -14.57 -7.58
CA SER A 21 31.77 -13.21 -7.23
C SER A 21 31.12 -12.45 -8.38
N ALA A 22 31.46 -12.80 -9.64
CA ALA A 22 30.83 -12.23 -10.82
C ALA A 22 29.38 -12.71 -11.03
N PHE A 23 28.99 -13.81 -10.38
CA PHE A 23 27.62 -14.33 -10.34
C PHE A 23 26.86 -13.94 -9.06
N SER A 24 27.46 -13.10 -8.19
CA SER A 24 26.73 -12.59 -7.04
C SER A 24 25.49 -11.85 -7.53
N PRO A 25 24.27 -12.27 -7.16
CA PRO A 25 23.09 -11.50 -7.47
C PRO A 25 23.27 -10.12 -6.84
N LEU A 26 23.09 -9.08 -7.65
CA LEU A 26 22.92 -7.73 -7.14
C LEU A 26 21.66 -7.80 -6.29
N ILE A 27 21.85 -7.99 -4.98
CA ILE A 27 20.80 -7.94 -3.98
C ILE A 27 20.15 -6.57 -4.13
N SER A 28 19.07 -6.56 -4.91
CA SER A 28 18.23 -5.41 -5.08
C SER A 28 17.56 -5.23 -3.73
N THR A 29 18.06 -4.30 -2.94
CA THR A 29 17.38 -3.88 -1.72
C THR A 29 16.13 -3.14 -2.17
N THR A 30 15.06 -3.87 -2.42
CA THR A 30 13.74 -3.29 -2.65
C THR A 30 13.26 -2.77 -1.29
N SER A 31 13.55 -1.52 -0.98
CA SER A 31 12.83 -0.79 0.06
C SER A 31 11.69 -0.03 -0.61
N ALA A 32 10.64 -0.75 -0.98
CA ALA A 32 9.38 -0.14 -1.37
C ALA A 32 8.54 0.05 -0.09
N THR A 33 8.68 1.22 0.51
CA THR A 33 7.61 1.78 1.33
C THR A 33 7.47 3.21 0.86
N GLY A 34 6.90 3.37 -0.34
CA GLY A 34 6.35 4.65 -0.75
C GLY A 34 5.30 5.09 0.26
N VAL A 35 5.25 6.39 0.54
CA VAL A 35 4.17 6.96 1.34
C VAL A 35 2.88 6.81 0.53
N ILE A 36 1.88 6.13 1.10
CA ILE A 36 0.54 6.04 0.52
C ILE A 36 -0.19 7.32 0.91
N GLU A 37 -0.60 8.09 -0.09
CA GLU A 37 -1.40 9.29 0.13
C GLU A 37 -2.87 9.00 -0.16
N LEU A 38 -3.74 9.42 0.76
CA LEU A 38 -5.19 9.25 0.68
C LEU A 38 -5.86 10.61 0.73
N SER A 39 -6.84 10.84 -0.14
CA SER A 39 -7.66 12.06 -0.13
C SER A 39 -9.14 11.72 -0.25
N LEU A 40 -9.97 12.35 0.58
CA LEU A 40 -11.43 12.25 0.49
C LEU A 40 -12.01 13.47 -0.23
N SER A 41 -13.13 13.28 -0.93
CA SER A 41 -13.89 14.38 -1.54
C SER A 41 -14.32 15.43 -0.51
N GLU A 42 -14.72 14.99 0.69
CA GLU A 42 -15.08 15.86 1.81
C GLU A 42 -14.56 15.26 3.11
N GLN A 43 -13.70 15.99 3.84
CA GLN A 43 -13.17 15.51 5.12
C GLN A 43 -14.20 15.59 6.27
N HIS A 44 -15.21 16.44 6.11
CA HIS A 44 -16.27 16.63 7.09
C HIS A 44 -17.58 16.84 6.36
N VAL A 45 -18.60 16.07 6.74
CA VAL A 45 -19.94 16.13 6.16
C VAL A 45 -20.95 16.41 7.25
N LEU A 46 -21.80 17.42 7.02
CA LEU A 46 -22.98 17.67 7.83
C LEU A 46 -24.17 16.96 7.19
N MET A 47 -24.77 16.03 7.93
CA MET A 47 -25.92 15.25 7.46
C MET A 47 -27.12 15.43 8.37
N SER A 48 -28.31 15.32 7.77
CA SER A 48 -29.55 15.25 8.53
C SER A 48 -29.92 13.78 8.79
N PRO A 49 -30.57 13.45 9.92
CA PRO A 49 -31.04 12.10 10.16
C PRO A 49 -31.89 11.57 8.99
N GLY A 50 -31.59 10.36 8.52
CA GLY A 50 -32.28 9.71 7.41
C GLY A 50 -31.74 10.05 6.02
N THR A 51 -30.66 10.83 5.92
CA THR A 51 -29.99 11.11 4.64
C THR A 51 -28.83 10.16 4.37
N THR A 52 -28.54 9.98 3.08
CA THR A 52 -27.37 9.26 2.58
C THR A 52 -26.52 10.20 1.74
N THR A 53 -25.20 10.12 1.91
CA THR A 53 -24.22 10.81 1.06
C THR A 53 -23.20 9.83 0.47
N ASN A 54 -22.59 10.22 -0.63
CA ASN A 54 -21.52 9.48 -1.29
C ASN A 54 -20.22 10.27 -1.16
N LEU A 55 -19.20 9.66 -0.59
CA LEU A 55 -17.85 10.22 -0.49
C LEU A 55 -16.93 9.48 -1.45
N THR A 56 -16.05 10.21 -2.12
CA THR A 56 -15.04 9.60 -2.98
C THR A 56 -13.72 9.55 -2.23
N LEU A 57 -13.21 8.34 -1.99
CA LEU A 57 -11.85 8.12 -1.51
C LEU A 57 -10.93 7.96 -2.72
N THR A 58 -9.86 8.74 -2.78
CA THR A 58 -8.83 8.64 -3.82
C THR A 58 -7.52 8.20 -3.18
N ILE A 59 -6.93 7.16 -3.76
CA ILE A 59 -5.66 6.57 -3.36
C ILE A 59 -4.63 7.00 -4.40
N HIS A 60 -3.54 7.61 -3.94
CA HIS A 60 -2.46 8.06 -4.80
C HIS A 60 -1.28 7.11 -4.65
N ASN A 61 -0.92 6.42 -5.75
CA ASN A 61 0.26 5.57 -5.77
C ASN A 61 1.49 6.42 -6.08
N ASN A 62 2.14 6.93 -5.03
CA ASN A 62 3.39 7.68 -5.15
C ASN A 62 4.64 6.77 -5.08
N ASP A 63 4.48 5.47 -5.26
CA ASP A 63 5.60 4.53 -5.41
C ASP A 63 6.08 4.49 -6.88
N SER A 64 7.20 3.82 -7.08
CA SER A 64 7.80 3.48 -8.37
C SER A 64 7.22 2.21 -9.02
N GLN A 65 6.41 1.44 -8.28
CA GLN A 65 5.83 0.17 -8.72
C GLN A 65 4.31 0.23 -8.86
N ILE A 66 3.74 -0.69 -9.65
CA ILE A 66 2.28 -0.92 -9.68
C ILE A 66 1.89 -1.59 -8.37
N ASN A 67 0.80 -1.12 -7.76
CA ASN A 67 0.33 -1.61 -6.46
C ASN A 67 -1.16 -1.90 -6.47
N ASP A 68 -1.54 -2.90 -5.66
CA ASP A 68 -2.92 -3.19 -5.31
C ASP A 68 -3.19 -2.71 -3.87
N TYR A 69 -4.39 -2.18 -3.62
CA TYR A 69 -4.78 -1.64 -2.33
C TYR A 69 -6.09 -2.26 -1.85
N THR A 70 -6.09 -2.71 -0.60
CA THR A 70 -7.31 -3.10 0.12
C THR A 70 -7.74 -1.97 1.05
N VAL A 71 -8.98 -1.52 0.89
CA VAL A 71 -9.58 -0.49 1.74
C VAL A 71 -10.58 -1.13 2.68
N GLU A 72 -10.42 -0.84 3.97
CA GLU A 72 -11.33 -1.30 5.02
C GLU A 72 -11.84 -0.11 5.83
N LEU A 73 -13.07 -0.24 6.32
CA LEU A 73 -13.64 0.72 7.27
C LEU A 73 -13.27 0.30 8.68
N ASN A 74 -12.87 1.27 9.50
CA ASN A 74 -12.73 1.03 10.93
C ASN A 74 -14.13 0.78 11.51
N PRO A 75 -14.41 -0.37 12.16
CA PRO A 75 -15.74 -0.68 12.70
C PRO A 75 -16.11 0.13 13.95
N ASN A 76 -15.19 0.95 14.48
CA ASN A 76 -15.42 1.75 15.68
C ASN A 76 -16.13 3.08 15.36
N TYR A 77 -17.38 2.99 14.94
CA TYR A 77 -18.31 4.11 14.78
C TYR A 77 -19.64 3.80 15.45
N ASN A 78 -20.36 4.84 15.87
CA ASN A 78 -21.70 4.69 16.44
C ASN A 78 -22.66 3.95 15.48
N SER A 79 -23.49 3.06 16.01
CA SER A 79 -24.45 2.25 15.23
C SER A 79 -25.54 3.06 14.50
N ALA A 80 -25.68 4.34 14.81
CA ALA A 80 -26.47 5.29 14.03
C ALA A 80 -25.93 5.51 12.61
N TRP A 81 -24.65 5.23 12.37
CA TRP A 81 -23.99 5.35 11.07
C TRP A 81 -23.94 3.99 10.38
N ASN A 82 -24.32 3.98 9.10
CA ASN A 82 -24.16 2.83 8.24
C ASN A 82 -23.23 3.22 7.09
N LEU A 83 -22.06 2.60 7.06
CA LEU A 83 -20.98 2.87 6.13
C LEU A 83 -20.76 1.64 5.24
N SER A 84 -20.61 1.86 3.94
CA SER A 84 -20.25 0.79 3.00
C SER A 84 -19.31 1.31 1.92
N ILE A 85 -18.35 0.48 1.50
CA ILE A 85 -17.45 0.78 0.39
C ILE A 85 -17.98 0.05 -0.85
N VAL A 86 -18.04 0.75 -1.99
CA VAL A 86 -18.50 0.15 -3.26
C VAL A 86 -17.50 -0.85 -3.79
N ASP A 87 -16.22 -0.51 -3.77
CA ASP A 87 -15.12 -1.38 -4.16
C ASP A 87 -13.99 -1.30 -3.12
N SER A 88 -13.75 -2.41 -2.43
CA SER A 88 -12.73 -2.54 -1.38
C SER A 88 -11.36 -2.92 -1.93
N ASN A 89 -11.27 -3.40 -3.18
CA ASN A 89 -10.06 -3.96 -3.76
C ASN A 89 -9.70 -3.20 -5.04
N ILE A 90 -8.79 -2.24 -4.89
CA ILE A 90 -8.33 -1.40 -5.99
C ILE A 90 -7.05 -2.01 -6.55
N GLU A 91 -7.15 -2.62 -7.71
CA GLU A 91 -6.04 -3.32 -8.37
C GLU A 91 -5.34 -2.45 -9.42
N ASP A 92 -4.10 -2.81 -9.75
CA ASP A 92 -3.31 -2.26 -10.87
C ASP A 92 -3.12 -0.73 -10.86
N VAL A 93 -2.95 -0.12 -9.68
CA VAL A 93 -2.71 1.33 -9.60
C VAL A 93 -1.29 1.63 -10.06
N LEU A 94 -1.15 2.32 -11.19
CA LEU A 94 0.15 2.63 -11.80
C LEU A 94 0.98 3.64 -10.97
N PRO A 95 2.33 3.62 -11.09
CA PRO A 95 3.21 4.61 -10.47
C PRO A 95 2.82 6.04 -10.85
N THR A 96 2.72 6.94 -9.86
CA THR A 96 2.29 8.35 -10.00
C THR A 96 0.84 8.58 -10.42
N PHE A 97 0.04 7.51 -10.57
CA PHE A 97 -1.39 7.59 -10.84
C PHE A 97 -2.21 7.39 -9.56
N SER A 98 -3.50 7.71 -9.69
CA SER A 98 -4.45 7.60 -8.60
C SER A 98 -5.69 6.86 -9.06
N SER A 99 -6.27 6.09 -8.15
CA SER A 99 -7.55 5.41 -8.33
C SER A 99 -8.51 5.80 -7.21
N SER A 100 -9.81 5.71 -7.47
CA SER A 100 -10.82 6.15 -6.52
C SER A 100 -11.89 5.08 -6.30
N THR A 101 -12.40 5.03 -5.08
CA THR A 101 -13.57 4.23 -4.68
C THR A 101 -14.61 5.11 -4.00
N THR A 102 -15.85 4.65 -3.95
CA THR A 102 -16.96 5.37 -3.31
C THR A 102 -17.28 4.76 -1.95
N ILE A 103 -17.42 5.61 -0.95
CA ILE A 103 -17.93 5.29 0.37
C ILE A 103 -19.34 5.85 0.47
N VAL A 104 -20.31 4.97 0.65
CA VAL A 104 -21.71 5.35 0.90
C VAL A 104 -21.91 5.46 2.40
N VAL A 105 -22.34 6.64 2.84
CA VAL A 105 -22.55 6.97 4.25
C VAL A 105 -24.02 7.26 4.45
N THR A 106 -24.69 6.47 5.29
CA THR A 106 -26.10 6.66 5.65
C THR A 106 -26.22 6.95 7.13
N LEU A 107 -26.93 8.02 7.47
CA LEU A 107 -27.28 8.36 8.84
C LEU A 107 -28.69 7.87 9.15
N ASN A 108 -28.84 7.12 10.25
CA ASN A 108 -30.15 6.62 10.68
C ASN A 108 -31.15 7.77 10.90
N SER A 109 -32.43 7.55 10.57
CA SER A 109 -33.50 8.55 10.76
C SER A 109 -33.76 8.91 12.22
N LEU A 110 -33.36 8.06 13.16
CA LEU A 110 -33.49 8.27 14.60
C LEU A 110 -32.19 8.75 15.26
N ALA A 111 -31.17 9.10 14.47
CA ALA A 111 -29.90 9.57 15.00
C ALA A 111 -30.06 10.85 15.83
N LEU A 112 -29.39 10.88 16.98
CA LEU A 112 -29.37 12.02 17.89
C LEU A 112 -28.04 12.77 17.77
N LEU A 113 -27.99 14.00 18.27
CA LEU A 113 -26.77 14.79 18.35
C LEU A 113 -25.67 14.13 19.20
N SER A 114 -26.03 13.24 20.13
CA SER A 114 -25.09 12.43 20.91
C SER A 114 -24.36 11.37 20.11
N ASP A 115 -24.86 11.04 18.91
CA ASP A 115 -24.37 9.90 18.12
C ASP A 115 -23.28 10.28 17.12
N GLN A 116 -22.67 11.46 17.28
CA GLN A 116 -21.65 12.01 16.38
C GLN A 116 -20.28 11.30 16.46
N THR A 117 -20.09 10.36 17.40
CA THR A 117 -18.83 9.62 17.61
C THR A 117 -19.07 8.13 17.76
#